data_AF-A0A8S3RL09-F1
#
_entry.id   AF-A0A8S3RL09-F1
#
_cell.length_a   1.000
_cell.length_b   1.000
_cell.length_c   1.000
_cell.angle_alpha   90.00
_cell.angle_beta   90.00
_cell.angle_gamma   90.00
#
_symmetry.space_group_name_H-M   'P 1'
#
loop_
_entity.id
_entity.type
_entity.pdbx_description
1 polymer ?
#
loop_
_entity_poly.entity_id
_entity_poly.type
_entity_poly.pdbx_seq_one_letter_code
_entity_poly.pdbx_strand_id
1 'polypeptide(L)'
;MRSYQLLHNTKTKGHEMRSYQLLHNTKTEGHETRSYQLLNNTKTTGHETRSYQLLNNTKTTGHEIRSYQLLHDTKTEGHEMRSYQLLHNTKTTGHEMIRSYQLLHKTKTTGHEIRFYQLLHNTKTEGHETRSYQLLHNTKTEGHETRSYQLLNNTKTTGHEIRSHQLLNNTKTTGHEIRSDQLLNNTKTTGHEIRSYQLLNNTKTTGHEIRS
;
A
#
# COMPACT_ATOMS: atom_id res chain seq x y z
N MET A 1 -19.07 -15.53 -29.46
CA MET A 1 -18.53 -14.20 -29.09
C MET A 1 -19.66 -13.37 -28.49
N ARG A 2 -19.48 -12.77 -27.31
CA ARG A 2 -20.44 -11.80 -26.73
C ARG A 2 -19.66 -10.75 -25.94
N SER A 3 -19.60 -9.53 -26.48
CA SER A 3 -19.49 -8.34 -25.66
C SER A 3 -20.86 -8.06 -25.03
N TYR A 4 -20.87 -7.51 -23.82
CA TYR A 4 -22.08 -7.08 -23.14
C TYR A 4 -21.79 -5.68 -22.59
N GLN A 5 -22.65 -4.70 -22.87
CA GLN A 5 -22.38 -3.31 -22.47
C GLN A 5 -22.50 -3.13 -20.94
N LEU A 6 -23.49 -3.79 -20.33
CA LEU A 6 -23.81 -3.71 -18.90
C LEU A 6 -24.14 -5.10 -18.35
N LEU A 7 -23.74 -5.37 -17.10
CA LEU A 7 -24.39 -6.37 -16.25
C LEU A 7 -24.87 -5.72 -14.95
N HIS A 8 -26.11 -6.00 -14.57
CA HIS A 8 -26.77 -5.38 -13.42
C HIS A 8 -27.57 -6.43 -12.63
N ASN A 9 -27.41 -6.48 -11.30
CA ASN A 9 -28.13 -7.38 -10.38
C ASN A 9 -27.99 -8.89 -10.69
N THR A 10 -26.83 -9.35 -11.18
CA THR A 10 -26.62 -10.76 -11.58
C THR A 10 -25.75 -11.58 -10.62
N LYS A 11 -25.84 -12.90 -10.77
CA LYS A 11 -24.92 -13.90 -10.20
C LYS A 11 -24.37 -14.73 -11.35
N THR A 12 -23.05 -14.92 -11.42
CA THR A 12 -22.40 -15.75 -12.45
C THR A 12 -21.39 -16.71 -11.84
N LYS A 13 -21.15 -17.83 -12.51
CA LYS A 13 -20.16 -18.84 -12.09
C LYS A 13 -19.50 -19.51 -13.29
N GLY A 14 -18.17 -19.62 -13.30
CA GLY A 14 -17.44 -20.46 -14.25
C GLY A 14 -17.47 -19.99 -15.70
N HIS A 15 -17.15 -18.71 -15.99
CA HIS A 15 -17.09 -18.19 -17.37
C HIS A 15 -15.83 -17.34 -17.63
N GLU A 16 -15.20 -17.53 -18.80
CA GLU A 16 -14.25 -16.56 -19.36
C GLU A 16 -15.02 -15.33 -19.90
N MET A 17 -14.53 -14.12 -19.63
CA MET A 17 -15.24 -12.88 -19.94
C MET A 17 -14.30 -11.87 -20.62
N ARG A 18 -14.58 -11.50 -21.88
CA ARG A 18 -13.60 -10.73 -22.68
C ARG A 18 -13.68 -9.21 -22.54
N SER A 19 -14.87 -8.63 -22.47
CA SER A 19 -15.04 -7.19 -22.20
C SER A 19 -16.47 -6.81 -21.82
N TYR A 20 -16.57 -5.84 -20.91
CA TYR A 20 -17.79 -5.13 -20.50
C TYR A 20 -17.44 -3.66 -20.25
N GLN A 21 -18.42 -2.75 -20.29
CA GLN A 21 -18.20 -1.37 -19.84
C GLN A 21 -18.45 -1.25 -18.34
N LEU A 22 -19.61 -1.72 -17.86
CA LEU A 22 -20.03 -1.64 -16.46
C LEU A 22 -20.50 -2.99 -15.90
N LEU A 23 -20.02 -3.34 -14.71
CA LEU A 23 -20.62 -4.37 -13.84
C LEU A 23 -21.14 -3.71 -12.55
N HIS A 24 -22.42 -3.92 -12.22
CA HIS A 24 -23.09 -3.24 -11.12
C HIS A 24 -23.93 -4.21 -10.26
N ASN A 25 -23.77 -4.19 -8.93
CA ASN A 25 -24.50 -5.05 -7.98
C ASN A 25 -24.42 -6.56 -8.32
N THR A 26 -23.22 -7.08 -8.60
CA THR A 26 -23.04 -8.48 -9.05
C THR A 26 -22.25 -9.35 -8.08
N LYS A 27 -22.48 -10.67 -8.13
CA LYS A 27 -21.62 -11.68 -7.51
C LYS A 27 -21.02 -12.62 -8.57
N THR A 28 -19.71 -12.83 -8.55
CA THR A 28 -19.01 -13.71 -9.50
C THR A 28 -18.11 -14.73 -8.78
N GLU A 29 -18.14 -15.98 -9.22
CA GLU A 29 -17.34 -17.10 -8.68
C GLU A 29 -16.61 -17.86 -9.80
N GLY A 30 -15.27 -17.95 -9.75
CA GLY A 30 -14.51 -18.71 -10.77
C GLY A 30 -14.56 -18.06 -12.15
N HIS A 31 -13.87 -16.94 -12.34
CA HIS A 31 -13.90 -16.16 -13.59
C HIS A 31 -12.54 -15.59 -13.99
N GLU A 32 -12.20 -15.64 -15.28
CA GLU A 32 -11.18 -14.77 -15.87
C GLU A 32 -11.89 -13.61 -16.56
N THR A 33 -11.47 -12.36 -16.31
CA THR A 33 -11.88 -11.23 -17.14
C THR A 33 -10.70 -10.46 -17.73
N ARG A 34 -10.76 -10.19 -19.03
CA ARG A 34 -9.71 -9.44 -19.74
C ARG A 34 -9.82 -7.93 -19.56
N SER A 35 -11.02 -7.33 -19.52
CA SER A 35 -11.18 -5.91 -19.16
C SER A 35 -12.59 -5.49 -18.74
N TYR A 36 -12.64 -4.46 -17.88
CA TYR A 36 -13.82 -3.63 -17.60
C TYR A 36 -13.42 -2.14 -17.58
N GLN A 37 -14.38 -1.23 -17.73
CA GLN A 37 -14.16 0.18 -17.37
C GLN A 37 -14.47 0.39 -15.87
N LEU A 38 -15.70 0.10 -15.45
CA LEU A 38 -16.18 0.30 -14.07
C LEU A 38 -16.76 -0.98 -13.46
N LEU A 39 -16.38 -1.25 -12.21
CA LEU A 39 -16.91 -2.33 -11.38
C LEU A 39 -17.41 -1.74 -10.05
N ASN A 40 -18.73 -1.74 -9.81
CA ASN A 40 -19.35 -1.06 -8.67
C ASN A 40 -20.26 -1.99 -7.85
N ASN A 41 -20.17 -1.94 -6.51
CA ASN A 41 -20.97 -2.74 -5.57
C ASN A 41 -20.89 -4.26 -5.81
N THR A 42 -19.71 -4.80 -6.17
CA THR A 42 -19.56 -6.21 -6.55
C THR A 42 -18.84 -7.06 -5.50
N LYS A 43 -19.04 -8.39 -5.59
CA LYS A 43 -18.35 -9.40 -4.79
C LYS A 43 -17.76 -10.46 -5.72
N THR A 44 -16.45 -10.68 -5.69
CA THR A 44 -15.76 -11.63 -6.57
C THR A 44 -14.91 -12.63 -5.78
N THR A 45 -14.85 -13.88 -6.23
CA THR A 45 -14.09 -14.95 -5.56
C THR A 45 -13.48 -15.91 -6.57
N GLY A 46 -12.17 -16.17 -6.46
CA GLY A 46 -11.44 -17.04 -7.40
C GLY A 46 -11.43 -16.45 -8.80
N HIS A 47 -10.70 -15.36 -9.02
CA HIS A 47 -10.85 -14.55 -10.22
C HIS A 47 -9.50 -14.00 -10.73
N GLU A 48 -9.27 -13.94 -12.05
CA GLU A 48 -8.16 -13.14 -12.61
C GLU A 48 -8.76 -11.93 -13.34
N THR A 49 -8.21 -10.72 -13.13
CA THR A 49 -8.52 -9.59 -14.03
C THR A 49 -7.26 -8.89 -14.52
N ARG A 50 -7.18 -8.76 -15.84
CA ARG A 50 -6.04 -8.12 -16.50
C ARG A 50 -6.10 -6.59 -16.41
N SER A 51 -7.27 -5.95 -16.56
CA SER A 51 -7.38 -4.48 -16.45
C SER A 51 -8.76 -3.96 -16.00
N TYR A 52 -8.75 -2.92 -15.16
CA TYR A 52 -9.89 -2.05 -14.83
C TYR A 52 -9.56 -0.57 -15.13
N GLN A 53 -10.55 0.33 -15.10
CA GLN A 53 -10.28 1.75 -14.82
C GLN A 53 -10.59 2.07 -13.34
N LEU A 54 -11.83 1.82 -12.91
CA LEU A 54 -12.31 2.12 -11.55
C LEU A 54 -12.98 0.91 -10.89
N LEU A 55 -12.60 0.65 -9.64
CA LEU A 55 -13.22 -0.32 -8.73
C LEU A 55 -13.77 0.42 -7.50
N ASN A 56 -15.08 0.34 -7.23
CA ASN A 56 -15.74 1.06 -6.14
C ASN A 56 -16.68 0.18 -5.30
N ASN A 57 -16.61 0.29 -3.97
CA ASN A 57 -17.48 -0.44 -3.03
C ASN A 57 -17.47 -1.98 -3.22
N THR A 58 -16.30 -2.57 -3.42
CA THR A 58 -16.19 -4.01 -3.77
C THR A 58 -15.47 -4.86 -2.73
N LYS A 59 -15.69 -6.16 -2.82
CA LYS A 59 -15.01 -7.17 -2.00
C LYS A 59 -14.48 -8.29 -2.90
N THR A 60 -13.17 -8.53 -2.84
CA THR A 60 -12.48 -9.54 -3.64
C THR A 60 -11.79 -10.55 -2.73
N THR A 61 -11.71 -11.81 -3.17
CA THR A 61 -10.99 -12.88 -2.44
C THR A 61 -10.33 -13.85 -3.41
N GLY A 62 -9.03 -14.10 -3.27
CA GLY A 62 -8.27 -15.02 -4.13
C GLY A 62 -8.25 -14.59 -5.60
N HIS A 63 -7.54 -13.50 -5.93
CA HIS A 63 -7.62 -12.91 -7.28
C HIS A 63 -6.38 -12.10 -7.69
N GLU A 64 -5.85 -12.30 -8.90
CA GLU A 64 -4.75 -11.47 -9.45
C GLU A 64 -5.33 -10.23 -10.16
N ILE A 65 -4.84 -9.03 -9.84
CA ILE A 65 -5.19 -7.78 -10.55
C ILE A 65 -3.93 -7.20 -11.21
N ARG A 66 -3.86 -7.23 -12.54
CA ARG A 66 -2.66 -6.77 -13.27
C ARG A 66 -2.60 -5.24 -13.43
N SER A 67 -3.70 -4.56 -13.74
CA SER A 67 -3.72 -3.09 -13.77
C SER A 67 -5.08 -2.44 -13.45
N TYR A 68 -5.03 -1.22 -12.89
CA TYR A 68 -6.19 -0.32 -12.77
C TYR A 68 -5.75 1.14 -12.58
N GLN A 69 -6.70 2.09 -12.52
CA GLN A 69 -6.39 3.50 -12.22
C GLN A 69 -6.72 3.84 -10.76
N LEU A 70 -7.97 3.60 -10.34
CA LEU A 70 -8.47 3.93 -9.00
C LEU A 70 -9.18 2.76 -8.32
N LEU A 71 -8.83 2.51 -7.04
CA LEU A 71 -9.59 1.66 -6.11
C LEU A 71 -10.15 2.51 -4.95
N HIS A 72 -11.47 2.43 -4.72
CA HIS A 72 -12.19 3.23 -3.72
C HIS A 72 -13.13 2.36 -2.85
N ASP A 73 -13.06 2.50 -1.52
CA ASP A 73 -13.89 1.77 -0.54
C ASP A 73 -13.89 0.24 -0.71
N THR A 74 -12.72 -0.36 -0.97
CA THR A 74 -12.59 -1.80 -1.25
C THR A 74 -11.97 -2.61 -0.10
N LYS A 75 -12.36 -3.88 0.03
CA LYS A 75 -11.63 -4.90 0.80
C LYS A 75 -11.10 -5.99 -0.13
N THR A 76 -9.82 -6.31 -0.01
CA THR A 76 -9.15 -7.36 -0.78
C THR A 76 -8.45 -8.34 0.17
N GLU A 77 -8.51 -9.63 -0.12
CA GLU A 77 -7.96 -10.74 0.68
C GLU A 77 -7.35 -11.86 -0.21
N GLY A 78 -6.02 -12.01 -0.17
CA GLY A 78 -5.24 -12.96 -0.98
C GLY A 78 -5.12 -12.56 -2.45
N HIS A 79 -4.18 -11.66 -2.77
CA HIS A 79 -4.08 -11.03 -4.11
C HIS A 79 -2.65 -10.63 -4.49
N GLU A 80 -2.17 -11.06 -5.66
CA GLU A 80 -1.13 -10.31 -6.36
C GLU A 80 -1.77 -9.10 -7.07
N MET A 81 -1.17 -7.92 -6.93
CA MET A 81 -1.71 -6.66 -7.45
C MET A 81 -0.60 -5.78 -8.01
N ARG A 82 -0.47 -5.70 -9.35
CA ARG A 82 0.79 -5.25 -9.97
C ARG A 82 0.95 -3.72 -10.05
N SER A 83 0.09 -3.01 -10.80
CA SER A 83 0.33 -1.59 -11.15
C SER A 83 -0.94 -0.73 -11.22
N TYR A 84 -0.87 0.51 -10.71
CA TYR A 84 -2.01 1.43 -10.64
C TYR A 84 -1.59 2.87 -10.26
N GLN A 85 -2.57 3.74 -9.99
CA GLN A 85 -2.36 5.15 -9.64
C GLN A 85 -2.78 5.49 -8.20
N LEU A 86 -4.06 5.34 -7.84
CA LEU A 86 -4.64 5.78 -6.55
C LEU A 86 -5.39 4.69 -5.76
N LEU A 87 -5.16 4.67 -4.44
CA LEU A 87 -5.85 3.86 -3.44
C LEU A 87 -6.53 4.76 -2.41
N HIS A 88 -7.84 4.61 -2.19
CA HIS A 88 -8.61 5.41 -1.22
C HIS A 88 -9.49 4.52 -0.33
N ASN A 89 -9.39 4.70 1.01
CA ASN A 89 -10.17 3.98 2.04
C ASN A 89 -10.05 2.43 2.02
N THR A 90 -9.01 1.86 1.40
CA THR A 90 -8.94 0.40 1.17
C THR A 90 -8.36 -0.40 2.32
N LYS A 91 -8.65 -1.70 2.33
CA LYS A 91 -8.07 -2.70 3.26
C LYS A 91 -7.58 -3.91 2.47
N THR A 92 -6.31 -4.28 2.62
CA THR A 92 -5.68 -5.39 1.88
C THR A 92 -4.97 -6.36 2.84
N THR A 93 -5.17 -7.66 2.66
CA THR A 93 -4.59 -8.72 3.53
C THR A 93 -4.07 -9.91 2.70
N GLY A 94 -2.80 -10.29 2.88
CA GLY A 94 -2.16 -11.43 2.20
C GLY A 94 -1.34 -11.08 0.95
N HIS A 95 -0.41 -11.98 0.60
CA HIS A 95 0.59 -11.86 -0.48
C HIS A 95 -0.02 -11.71 -1.89
N GLU A 96 0.66 -11.13 -2.89
CA GLU A 96 2.09 -10.74 -2.97
C GLU A 96 2.36 -9.45 -3.80
N MET A 97 3.62 -8.98 -3.71
CA MET A 97 4.33 -8.01 -4.55
C MET A 97 3.51 -6.97 -5.30
N ILE A 98 3.40 -5.79 -4.68
CA ILE A 98 2.82 -4.63 -5.32
C ILE A 98 3.92 -3.73 -5.91
N ARG A 99 3.88 -3.47 -7.23
CA ARG A 99 5.06 -2.99 -7.97
C ARG A 99 5.18 -1.48 -8.14
N SER A 100 4.09 -0.77 -8.43
CA SER A 100 4.17 0.64 -8.83
C SER A 100 2.91 1.44 -8.52
N TYR A 101 3.09 2.60 -7.88
CA TYR A 101 2.00 3.43 -7.39
C TYR A 101 2.33 4.92 -7.27
N GLN A 102 1.29 5.75 -7.23
CA GLN A 102 1.38 7.18 -6.98
C GLN A 102 0.93 7.53 -5.54
N LEU A 103 -0.31 7.16 -5.14
CA LEU A 103 -0.89 7.60 -3.87
C LEU A 103 -1.70 6.52 -3.11
N LEU A 104 -1.55 6.46 -1.79
CA LEU A 104 -2.54 5.89 -0.86
C LEU A 104 -3.08 6.94 0.09
N HIS A 105 -4.38 6.87 0.32
CA HIS A 105 -5.07 7.65 1.32
C HIS A 105 -5.98 6.78 2.19
N LYS A 106 -5.82 6.87 3.52
CA LYS A 106 -6.67 6.17 4.52
C LYS A 106 -6.67 4.64 4.39
N THR A 107 -5.54 4.05 4.02
CA THR A 107 -5.44 2.60 3.75
C THR A 107 -4.92 1.80 4.95
N LYS A 108 -5.23 0.50 4.97
CA LYS A 108 -4.64 -0.47 5.90
C LYS A 108 -4.15 -1.70 5.13
N THR A 109 -2.90 -2.10 5.35
CA THR A 109 -2.28 -3.25 4.69
C THR A 109 -1.63 -4.17 5.74
N THR A 110 -1.64 -5.49 5.49
CA THR A 110 -0.98 -6.47 6.37
C THR A 110 -0.37 -7.62 5.56
N GLY A 111 0.93 -7.87 5.71
CA GLY A 111 1.64 -9.03 5.12
C GLY A 111 1.83 -8.94 3.60
N HIS A 112 2.60 -7.97 3.08
CA HIS A 112 2.87 -7.82 1.63
C HIS A 112 4.30 -7.28 1.37
N GLU A 113 4.93 -7.63 0.25
CA GLU A 113 6.07 -6.87 -0.30
C GLU A 113 5.55 -5.67 -1.13
N ILE A 114 6.18 -4.49 -1.02
CA ILE A 114 5.82 -3.32 -1.85
C ILE A 114 7.06 -2.62 -2.42
N ARG A 115 7.07 -2.29 -3.71
CA ARG A 115 8.30 -1.84 -4.39
C ARG A 115 8.46 -0.34 -4.56
N PHE A 116 7.40 0.41 -4.86
CA PHE A 116 7.54 1.85 -5.11
C PHE A 116 6.28 2.66 -4.81
N TYR A 117 6.51 3.87 -4.32
CA TYR A 117 5.51 4.86 -3.97
C TYR A 117 5.99 6.30 -4.12
N GLN A 118 5.07 7.20 -4.48
CA GLN A 118 5.27 8.63 -4.30
C GLN A 118 4.78 9.07 -2.90
N LEU A 119 3.49 8.91 -2.58
CA LEU A 119 2.88 9.45 -1.35
C LEU A 119 2.02 8.44 -0.56
N LEU A 120 2.28 8.32 0.74
CA LEU A 120 1.39 7.68 1.73
C LEU A 120 0.82 8.72 2.68
N HIS A 121 -0.51 8.75 2.83
CA HIS A 121 -1.21 9.68 3.72
C HIS A 121 -2.26 8.96 4.59
N ASN A 122 -2.17 9.12 5.92
CA ASN A 122 -3.06 8.51 6.91
C ASN A 122 -3.13 6.96 6.80
N THR A 123 -1.99 6.27 6.70
CA THR A 123 -1.92 4.80 6.45
C THR A 123 -1.44 4.00 7.66
N LYS A 124 -1.83 2.72 7.73
CA LYS A 124 -1.29 1.72 8.67
C LYS A 124 -0.76 0.51 7.91
N THR A 125 0.47 0.09 8.18
CA THR A 125 1.10 -1.09 7.57
C THR A 125 1.69 -2.00 8.66
N GLU A 126 1.53 -3.33 8.51
CA GLU A 126 1.99 -4.34 9.47
C GLU A 126 2.61 -5.55 8.74
N GLY A 127 3.89 -5.86 8.99
CA GLY A 127 4.58 -6.98 8.36
C GLY A 127 4.82 -6.76 6.86
N HIS A 128 5.75 -5.88 6.50
CA HIS A 128 6.05 -5.55 5.10
C HIS A 128 7.53 -5.21 4.87
N GLU A 129 8.08 -5.56 3.71
CA GLU A 129 9.22 -4.82 3.16
C GLU A 129 8.69 -3.72 2.23
N THR A 130 9.26 -2.51 2.32
CA THR A 130 9.14 -1.51 1.23
C THR A 130 10.49 -1.05 0.71
N ARG A 131 10.68 -1.14 -0.60
CA ARG A 131 11.93 -0.73 -1.24
C ARG A 131 12.15 0.79 -1.30
N SER A 132 11.14 1.60 -1.66
CA SER A 132 11.26 3.07 -1.57
C SER A 132 9.93 3.84 -1.56
N TYR A 133 9.99 5.05 -1.00
CA TYR A 133 8.93 6.07 -1.00
C TYR A 133 9.51 7.47 -1.34
N GLN A 134 8.66 8.45 -1.67
CA GLN A 134 9.06 9.87 -1.58
C GLN A 134 8.60 10.50 -0.26
N LEU A 135 7.30 10.46 0.05
CA LEU A 135 6.70 11.10 1.23
C LEU A 135 5.77 10.17 2.01
N LEU A 136 5.99 10.08 3.33
CA LEU A 136 5.06 9.49 4.30
C LEU A 136 4.54 10.57 5.27
N HIS A 137 3.22 10.69 5.40
CA HIS A 137 2.58 11.59 6.34
C HIS A 137 1.49 10.89 7.17
N ASN A 138 1.49 11.11 8.49
CA ASN A 138 0.53 10.53 9.44
C ASN A 138 0.43 8.99 9.37
N THR A 139 1.56 8.30 9.32
CA THR A 139 1.60 6.83 9.16
C THR A 139 1.99 6.10 10.45
N LYS A 140 1.50 4.86 10.61
CA LYS A 140 2.09 3.87 11.53
C LYS A 140 2.60 2.66 10.74
N THR A 141 3.85 2.27 10.96
CA THR A 141 4.44 1.03 10.44
C THR A 141 4.96 0.15 11.59
N GLU A 142 4.88 -1.17 11.41
CA GLU A 142 5.26 -2.15 12.45
C GLU A 142 5.76 -3.44 11.80
N GLY A 143 6.93 -3.94 12.22
CA GLY A 143 7.58 -5.12 11.64
C GLY A 143 7.92 -4.90 10.17
N HIS A 144 8.83 -3.95 9.88
CA HIS A 144 8.96 -3.38 8.53
C HIS A 144 10.40 -3.05 8.12
N GLU A 145 10.84 -3.36 6.90
CA GLU A 145 12.12 -2.84 6.37
C GLU A 145 11.85 -1.74 5.33
N THR A 146 12.39 -0.52 5.51
CA THR A 146 12.38 0.49 4.44
C THR A 146 13.78 0.89 4.01
N ARG A 147 14.10 0.68 2.73
CA ARG A 147 15.45 0.95 2.21
C ARG A 147 15.71 2.44 1.91
N SER A 148 14.73 3.23 1.48
CA SER A 148 14.86 4.70 1.36
C SER A 148 13.55 5.48 1.35
N TYR A 149 13.59 6.74 1.81
CA TYR A 149 12.54 7.73 1.60
C TYR A 149 13.07 9.17 1.67
N GLN A 150 12.38 10.15 1.06
CA GLN A 150 12.83 11.54 1.12
C GLN A 150 12.38 12.23 2.42
N LEU A 151 11.07 12.19 2.72
CA LEU A 151 10.47 12.88 3.86
C LEU A 151 9.53 11.98 4.68
N LEU A 152 9.77 11.92 5.99
CA LEU A 152 8.92 11.25 6.98
C LEU A 152 8.37 12.28 7.97
N ASN A 153 7.05 12.47 8.02
CA ASN A 153 6.40 13.50 8.86
C ASN A 153 5.23 12.95 9.69
N ASN A 154 5.22 13.24 11.00
CA ASN A 154 4.17 12.83 11.95
C ASN A 154 3.95 11.30 12.03
N THR A 155 5.01 10.50 12.06
CA THR A 155 4.92 9.03 11.96
C THR A 155 5.33 8.28 13.23
N LYS A 156 4.96 6.99 13.28
CA LYS A 156 5.33 6.05 14.35
C LYS A 156 5.83 4.73 13.75
N THR A 157 7.02 4.29 14.15
CA THR A 157 7.67 3.07 13.63
C THR A 157 8.14 2.18 14.78
N THR A 158 7.96 0.85 14.66
CA THR A 158 8.37 -0.14 15.67
C THR A 158 8.89 -1.41 15.00
N GLY A 159 10.08 -1.89 15.39
CA GLY A 159 10.73 -3.10 14.82
C GLY A 159 10.99 -2.98 13.32
N HIS A 160 12.00 -2.18 12.94
CA HIS A 160 12.17 -1.70 11.57
C HIS A 160 13.62 -1.28 11.28
N GLU A 161 14.12 -1.37 10.05
CA GLU A 161 15.43 -0.84 9.65
C GLU A 161 15.27 0.36 8.69
N ILE A 162 16.04 1.44 8.88
CA ILE A 162 15.99 2.67 8.07
C ILE A 162 17.39 2.93 7.48
N ARG A 163 17.57 2.65 6.19
CA ARG A 163 18.90 2.72 5.55
C ARG A 163 19.31 4.10 5.02
N SER A 164 18.37 4.95 4.62
CA SER A 164 18.68 6.33 4.17
C SER A 164 17.43 7.22 4.12
N HIS A 165 17.55 8.48 4.56
CA HIS A 165 16.55 9.51 4.30
C HIS A 165 17.08 10.95 4.30
N GLN A 166 16.26 11.90 3.82
CA GLN A 166 16.62 13.33 3.83
C GLN A 166 16.09 14.05 5.07
N LEU A 167 14.79 13.94 5.37
CA LEU A 167 14.17 14.66 6.49
C LEU A 167 13.22 13.78 7.33
N LEU A 168 13.48 13.75 8.64
CA LEU A 168 12.62 13.19 9.69
C LEU A 168 12.00 14.32 10.53
N ASN A 169 10.66 14.41 10.60
CA ASN A 169 9.96 15.44 11.36
C ASN A 169 8.83 14.87 12.24
N ASN A 170 8.81 15.24 13.53
CA ASN A 170 7.79 14.81 14.52
C ASN A 170 7.62 13.28 14.63
N THR A 171 8.70 12.51 14.45
CA THR A 171 8.63 11.04 14.38
C THR A 171 8.91 10.37 15.72
N LYS A 172 8.34 9.17 15.92
CA LYS A 172 8.63 8.30 17.07
C LYS A 172 9.03 6.92 16.62
N THR A 173 10.17 6.43 17.08
CA THR A 173 10.84 5.26 16.53
C THR A 173 11.30 4.33 17.67
N THR A 174 11.28 3.01 17.45
CA THR A 174 11.54 1.99 18.50
C THR A 174 12.14 0.70 17.95
N GLY A 175 13.38 0.37 18.36
CA GLY A 175 14.11 -0.83 17.93
C GLY A 175 14.49 -0.82 16.44
N HIS A 176 15.45 0.03 16.05
CA HIS A 176 15.90 0.23 14.65
C HIS A 176 17.38 0.58 14.56
N GLU A 177 18.02 0.30 13.43
CA GLU A 177 19.18 1.09 12.97
C GLU A 177 18.69 2.29 12.14
N ILE A 178 19.33 3.46 12.31
CA ILE A 178 19.13 4.64 11.47
C ILE A 178 20.48 5.06 10.90
N ARG A 179 20.68 4.83 9.59
CA ARG A 179 22.04 4.76 9.03
C ARG A 179 22.55 6.02 8.33
N SER A 180 21.69 6.86 7.75
CA SER A 180 22.14 8.02 6.97
C SER A 180 21.02 9.02 6.75
N ASP A 181 21.16 10.17 7.42
CA ASP A 181 20.13 11.19 7.55
C ASP A 181 20.70 12.57 7.13
N GLN A 182 19.87 13.49 6.65
CA GLN A 182 20.31 14.90 6.53
C GLN A 182 19.82 15.74 7.72
N LEU A 183 18.53 15.70 8.05
CA LEU A 183 17.93 16.49 9.13
C LEU A 183 16.91 15.69 9.96
N LEU A 184 17.10 15.67 11.28
CA LEU A 184 16.14 15.17 12.26
C LEU A 184 15.55 16.33 13.08
N ASN A 185 14.23 16.46 13.12
CA ASN A 185 13.52 17.49 13.88
C ASN A 185 12.39 16.90 14.75
N ASN A 186 12.34 17.27 16.03
CA ASN A 186 11.33 16.82 17.00
C ASN A 186 11.20 15.29 17.14
N THR A 187 12.29 14.53 16.93
CA THR A 187 12.23 13.06 16.89
C THR A 187 12.44 12.42 18.27
N LYS A 188 11.88 11.23 18.49
CA LYS A 188 12.15 10.43 19.70
C LYS A 188 12.45 8.99 19.33
N THR A 189 13.55 8.47 19.84
CA THR A 189 14.08 7.15 19.48
C THR A 189 14.45 6.36 20.74
N THR A 190 14.12 5.06 20.80
CA THR A 190 14.49 4.13 21.89
C THR A 190 15.00 2.79 21.33
N GLY A 191 16.28 2.49 21.57
CA GLY A 191 16.96 1.29 21.04
C GLY A 191 17.54 1.48 19.63
N HIS A 192 18.44 2.47 19.45
CA HIS A 192 18.98 2.84 18.12
C HIS A 192 20.40 3.36 18.12
N GLU A 193 21.23 2.83 17.21
CA GLU A 193 22.40 3.55 16.71
C GLU A 193 21.96 4.54 15.62
N ILE A 194 22.42 5.79 15.72
CA ILE A 194 22.36 6.79 14.64
C ILE A 194 23.80 6.97 14.12
N ARG A 195 24.04 6.69 12.84
CA ARG A 195 25.41 6.60 12.28
C ARG A 195 25.92 7.81 11.51
N SER A 196 25.04 8.62 10.91
CA SER A 196 25.41 9.83 10.17
C SER A 196 24.22 10.78 10.04
N TYR A 197 24.40 12.05 10.41
CA TYR A 197 23.40 13.12 10.30
C TYR A 197 24.08 14.47 10.07
N GLN A 198 23.42 15.40 9.36
CA GLN A 198 23.99 16.75 9.13
C GLN A 198 23.46 17.80 10.13
N LEU A 199 22.21 17.67 10.60
CA LEU A 199 21.63 18.57 11.60
C LEU A 199 20.60 17.84 12.50
N LEU A 200 20.63 18.16 13.79
CA LEU A 200 19.83 17.54 14.85
C LEU A 200 19.09 18.63 15.64
N ASN A 201 17.76 18.63 15.62
CA ASN A 201 16.94 19.56 16.40
C ASN A 201 15.89 18.82 17.25
N ASN A 202 15.77 19.24 18.52
CA ASN A 202 14.83 18.72 19.53
C ASN A 202 14.63 17.18 19.50
N THR A 203 15.74 16.45 19.33
CA THR A 203 15.73 15.00 19.20
C THR A 203 16.19 14.37 20.51
N LYS A 204 15.54 13.27 20.91
CA LYS A 204 15.85 12.53 22.13
C LYS A 204 16.05 11.05 21.82
N THR A 205 17.28 10.58 21.97
CA THR A 205 17.66 9.16 21.87
C THR A 205 17.70 8.53 23.26
N THR A 206 17.50 7.21 23.34
CA THR A 206 17.58 6.43 24.60
C THR A 206 18.13 5.03 24.35
N GLY A 207 19.10 4.62 25.18
CA GLY A 207 19.66 3.27 25.22
C GLY A 207 20.91 3.01 24.35
N HIS A 208 21.33 3.94 23.50
CA HIS A 208 22.44 3.76 22.54
C HIS A 208 23.12 5.10 22.18
N GLU A 209 24.25 5.00 21.48
CA GLU A 209 25.10 6.12 21.05
C GLU A 209 24.58 6.86 19.80
N ILE A 210 24.98 8.13 19.70
CA ILE A 210 24.92 8.93 18.47
C ILE A 210 26.36 9.02 17.93
N ARG A 211 26.54 8.69 16.64
CA ARG A 211 27.82 8.81 15.92
C ARG A 211 27.64 9.69 14.67
N SER A 212 28.70 10.39 14.29
CA SER A 212 28.74 11.39 13.22
C SER A 212 29.82 11.05 12.20
#